data_AF-A0A5B7C2R4-F1
#
_entry.id   AF-A0A5B7C2R4-F1
#
_cell.length_a   1.000
_cell.length_b   1.000
_cell.length_c   1.000
_cell.angle_alpha   90.00
_cell.angle_beta   90.00
_cell.angle_gamma   90.00
#
_symmetry.space_group_name_H-M   'P 1'
#
loop_
_entity.id
_entity.type
_entity.pdbx_description
1 polymer ?
#
loop_
_entity_poly.entity_id
_entity_poly.type
_entity_poly.pdbx_seq_one_letter_code
_entity_poly.pdbx_strand_id
1 'polypeptide(L)'
;KQSSLIGVDARTLFTPSSGASLAKSMASREIYLLNPIWVYCCSTQKPFYAVLHRIDVGTVIDLEPAQSEDPALSLAGAVQSQKLAVQAISRLQSLPGADIGVLCDTVVEDVQ
;
A
#
# COMPACT_ATOMS: atom_id res chain seq x y z
N LYS A 1 -0.92 -34.03 -8.98
CA LYS A 1 -0.41 -33.92 -7.60
C LYS A 1 -0.24 -32.43 -7.32
N GLN A 2 -1.14 -31.78 -6.58
CA GLN A 2 -0.96 -30.37 -6.22
C GLN A 2 0.27 -30.29 -5.31
N SER A 3 1.33 -29.65 -5.78
CA SER A 3 2.49 -29.31 -4.96
C SER A 3 2.06 -28.26 -3.94
N SER A 4 2.10 -28.60 -2.66
CA SER A 4 1.89 -27.64 -1.58
C SER A 4 3.00 -26.58 -1.62
N LEU A 5 2.62 -25.30 -1.51
CA LEU A 5 3.57 -24.18 -1.43
C LEU A 5 4.02 -23.89 0.02
N ILE A 6 3.58 -24.69 0.99
CA ILE A 6 3.97 -24.54 2.39
C ILE A 6 5.47 -24.83 2.55
N GLY A 7 6.18 -23.92 3.24
CA GLY A 7 7.63 -24.01 3.45
C GLY A 7 8.48 -23.48 2.29
N VAL A 8 7.85 -23.05 1.19
CA VAL A 8 8.54 -22.38 0.09
C VAL A 8 8.89 -20.95 0.49
N ASP A 9 10.10 -20.50 0.15
CA ASP A 9 10.49 -19.10 0.28
C ASP A 9 9.64 -18.22 -0.62
N ALA A 10 8.74 -17.43 -0.04
CA ALA A 10 7.80 -16.57 -0.76
C ALA A 10 8.49 -15.57 -1.71
N ARG A 11 9.75 -15.18 -1.45
CA ARG A 11 10.51 -14.28 -2.33
C ARG A 11 10.71 -14.86 -3.73
N THR A 12 10.71 -16.18 -3.85
CA THR A 12 10.85 -16.90 -5.13
C THR A 12 9.63 -16.77 -6.04
N LEU A 13 8.49 -16.31 -5.50
CA LEU A 13 7.27 -16.04 -6.28
C LEU A 13 7.32 -14.70 -7.02
N PHE A 14 8.32 -13.86 -6.71
CA PHE A 14 8.49 -12.53 -7.27
C PHE A 14 9.83 -12.40 -8.00
N THR A 15 9.99 -11.35 -8.81
CA THR A 15 11.27 -11.06 -9.45
C THR A 15 12.37 -10.85 -8.39
N PRO A 16 13.65 -11.08 -8.71
CA PRO A 16 14.73 -10.93 -7.74
C PRO A 16 14.79 -9.54 -7.08
N SER A 17 14.51 -8.48 -7.83
CA SER A 17 14.43 -7.11 -7.30
C SER A 17 13.26 -6.94 -6.32
N SER A 18 12.08 -7.48 -6.64
CA SER A 18 10.94 -7.49 -5.73
C SER A 18 11.20 -8.32 -4.46
N GLY A 19 11.83 -9.48 -4.58
CA GLY A 19 12.24 -10.29 -3.43
C GLY A 19 13.23 -9.57 -2.52
N ALA A 20 14.17 -8.80 -3.10
CA ALA A 20 15.10 -7.96 -2.33
C ALA A 20 14.39 -6.79 -1.63
N SER A 21 13.45 -6.12 -2.29
CA SER A 21 12.63 -5.05 -1.69
C SER A 21 11.79 -5.58 -0.53
N LEU A 22 11.15 -6.75 -0.68
CA LEU A 22 10.41 -7.41 0.38
C LEU A 22 11.32 -7.75 1.57
N ALA A 23 12.50 -8.33 1.32
CA ALA A 23 13.45 -8.64 2.38
C ALA A 23 13.93 -7.38 3.13
N LYS A 24 14.21 -6.29 2.41
CA LYS A 24 14.57 -5.00 3.00
C LYS A 24 13.45 -4.45 3.87
N SER A 25 12.21 -4.49 3.39
CA SER A 25 11.06 -4.02 4.16
C SER A 25 10.82 -4.88 5.38
N MET A 26 10.89 -6.21 5.26
CA MET A 26 10.79 -7.15 6.38
C MET A 26 11.90 -6.99 7.43
N ALA A 27 13.03 -6.38 7.10
CA ALA A 27 14.08 -6.03 8.05
C ALA A 27 13.86 -4.65 8.72
N SER A 28 13.00 -3.80 8.15
CA SER A 28 12.70 -2.47 8.71
C SER A 28 11.95 -2.58 10.04
N ARG A 29 12.29 -1.75 11.04
CA ARG A 29 11.54 -1.69 12.30
C ARG A 29 10.10 -1.24 12.07
N GLU A 30 9.90 -0.27 11.19
CA GLU A 30 8.61 0.36 10.88
C GLU A 30 8.18 -0.04 9.47
N ILE A 31 7.69 -1.28 9.31
CA ILE A 31 7.22 -1.80 8.01
C ILE A 31 6.12 -0.94 7.42
N TYR A 32 5.21 -0.44 8.25
CA TYR A 32 4.04 0.31 7.79
C TYR A 32 4.41 1.59 7.01
N LEU A 33 5.57 2.18 7.27
CA LEU A 33 6.07 3.35 6.53
C LEU A 33 6.55 3.02 5.12
N LEU A 34 6.81 1.73 4.84
CA LEU A 34 7.26 1.25 3.54
C LEU A 34 6.11 0.68 2.69
N ASN A 35 4.90 0.62 3.25
CA ASN A 35 3.72 0.19 2.51
C ASN A 35 3.16 1.32 1.65
N PRO A 36 2.65 1.01 0.45
CA PRO A 36 2.72 -0.29 -0.22
C PRO A 36 4.09 -0.52 -0.90
N ILE A 37 4.51 -1.79 -1.03
CA ILE A 37 5.70 -2.17 -1.79
C ILE A 37 5.30 -2.65 -3.18
N TRP A 38 5.85 -2.05 -4.23
CA TRP A 38 5.60 -2.51 -5.59
C TRP A 38 6.40 -3.77 -5.92
N VAL A 39 5.71 -4.85 -6.30
CA VAL A 39 6.32 -6.14 -6.61
C VAL A 39 5.81 -6.72 -7.94
N TYR A 40 6.64 -7.54 -8.58
CA TYR A 40 6.31 -8.22 -9.83
C TYR A 40 6.38 -9.73 -9.65
N CYS A 41 5.37 -10.45 -10.12
CA CYS A 41 5.38 -11.92 -10.14
C CYS A 41 6.49 -12.44 -11.07
N CYS A 42 7.29 -13.41 -10.62
CA CYS A 42 8.42 -13.91 -11.43
C CYS A 42 7.97 -14.59 -12.74
N SER A 43 6.86 -15.34 -12.70
CA SER A 43 6.40 -16.14 -13.82
C SER A 43 5.54 -15.37 -14.82
N THR A 44 4.76 -14.40 -14.36
CA THR A 44 3.81 -13.65 -15.20
C THR A 44 4.20 -12.21 -15.44
N GLN A 45 5.19 -11.69 -14.70
CA GLN A 45 5.56 -10.27 -14.66
C GLN A 45 4.42 -9.32 -14.27
N LYS A 46 3.29 -9.84 -13.75
CA LYS A 46 2.18 -9.00 -13.29
C LYS A 46 2.57 -8.19 -12.03
N PRO A 47 2.21 -6.90 -11.97
CA PRO A 47 2.48 -6.03 -10.83
C PRO A 47 1.43 -6.17 -9.73
N PHE A 48 1.89 -6.05 -8.49
CA PHE A 48 1.05 -6.00 -7.30
C PHE A 48 1.57 -4.93 -6.34
N TYR A 49 0.65 -4.29 -5.61
CA TYR A 49 0.99 -3.65 -4.35
C TYR A 49 1.00 -4.72 -3.26
N ALA A 50 2.16 -4.89 -2.62
CA ALA A 50 2.32 -5.74 -1.45
C ALA A 50 2.19 -4.88 -0.18
N VAL A 51 1.19 -5.19 0.65
CA VAL A 51 0.98 -4.54 1.95
C VAL A 51 1.39 -5.52 3.05
N LEU A 52 2.42 -5.15 3.81
CA LEU A 52 3.03 -6.03 4.80
C LEU A 52 2.54 -5.68 6.21
N HIS A 53 2.15 -6.71 6.97
CA HIS A 53 1.72 -6.58 8.36
C HIS A 53 2.44 -7.62 9.23
N ARG A 54 3.12 -7.17 10.29
CA ARG A 54 3.71 -8.09 11.27
C ARG A 54 2.66 -8.58 12.26
N ILE A 55 2.68 -9.88 12.49
CA ILE A 55 1.86 -10.57 13.49
C ILE A 55 2.78 -11.40 14.41
N ASP A 56 2.20 -12.00 15.44
CA ASP A 56 2.92 -12.82 16.43
C ASP A 56 3.68 -14.01 15.82
N VAL A 57 3.14 -14.62 14.77
CA VAL A 57 3.72 -15.80 14.10
C VAL A 57 4.51 -15.49 12.82
N GLY A 58 4.62 -14.22 12.40
CA GLY A 58 5.33 -13.87 11.16
C GLY A 58 4.91 -12.56 10.51
N THR A 59 4.94 -12.53 9.17
CA THR A 59 4.50 -11.37 8.37
C THR A 59 3.46 -11.82 7.36
N VAL A 60 2.31 -11.14 7.36
CA VAL A 60 1.27 -11.28 6.35
C VAL A 60 1.58 -10.34 5.19
N ILE A 61 1.38 -10.80 3.96
CA ILE A 61 1.57 -10.02 2.73
C ILE A 61 0.25 -10.05 1.97
N ASP A 62 -0.46 -8.93 1.97
CA ASP A 62 -1.64 -8.74 1.12
C ASP A 62 -1.19 -8.27 -0.26
N LEU A 63 -1.70 -8.91 -1.31
CA LEU A 63 -1.33 -8.63 -2.70
C LEU A 63 -2.52 -8.06 -3.45
N GLU A 64 -2.47 -6.76 -3.73
CA GLU A 64 -3.49 -6.07 -4.50
C GLU A 64 -3.01 -5.90 -5.95
N PRO A 65 -3.73 -6.43 -6.96
CA PRO A 65 -3.35 -6.25 -8.36
C PRO A 65 -3.28 -4.76 -8.71
N ALA A 66 -2.16 -4.31 -9.26
CA ALA A 66 -2.06 -2.93 -9.70
C ALA A 66 -2.83 -2.72 -11.01
N GLN A 67 -3.59 -1.62 -11.11
CA GLN A 67 -4.42 -1.34 -12.30
C GLN A 67 -3.61 -0.93 -13.53
N SER A 68 -2.37 -0.46 -13.34
CA SER A 68 -1.47 -0.02 -14.40
C SER A 68 -0.14 -0.76 -14.31
N GLU A 69 0.35 -1.22 -15.45
CA GLU A 69 1.71 -1.76 -15.59
C GLU A 69 2.77 -0.65 -15.56
N ASP A 70 2.38 0.62 -15.74
CA ASP A 70 3.30 1.77 -15.71
C ASP A 70 3.50 2.30 -14.28
N PRO A 71 4.72 2.15 -13.71
CA PRO A 71 5.05 2.65 -12.37
C PRO A 71 4.92 4.17 -12.26
N ALA A 72 5.13 4.92 -13.34
CA ALA A 72 5.04 6.38 -13.33
C ALA A 72 3.59 6.84 -13.15
N LEU A 73 2.64 6.18 -13.81
CA LEU A 73 1.20 6.47 -13.65
C LEU A 73 0.71 6.09 -12.25
N SER A 74 1.17 4.96 -11.72
CA SER A 74 0.90 4.53 -10.34
C SER A 74 1.40 5.56 -9.32
N LEU A 75 2.64 6.03 -9.48
CA LEU A 75 3.22 7.06 -8.61
C LEU A 75 2.49 8.40 -8.73
N ALA A 76 2.16 8.83 -9.95
CA ALA A 76 1.42 10.08 -10.19
C ALA A 76 0.04 10.05 -9.52
N GLY A 77 -0.68 8.91 -9.60
CA GLY A 77 -1.94 8.70 -8.89
C GLY A 77 -1.77 8.83 -7.37
N ALA A 78 -0.77 8.17 -6.79
CA ALA A 78 -0.50 8.25 -5.35
C ALA A 78 -0.17 9.69 -4.88
N VAL A 79 0.65 10.43 -5.64
CA VAL A 79 0.98 11.83 -5.34
C VAL A 79 -0.26 12.72 -5.41
N GLN A 80 -1.11 12.51 -6.42
CA GLN A 80 -2.35 13.27 -6.56
C GLN A 80 -3.33 12.97 -5.41
N SER A 81 -3.51 11.70 -5.03
CA SER A 81 -4.33 11.32 -3.88
C SER A 81 -3.81 11.96 -2.57
N GLN A 82 -2.49 11.96 -2.36
CA GLN A 82 -1.90 12.61 -1.19
C GLN A 82 -2.16 14.12 -1.19
N LYS A 83 -2.02 14.79 -2.34
CA LYS A 83 -2.30 16.22 -2.47
C LYS A 83 -3.74 16.55 -2.09
N LEU A 84 -4.71 15.77 -2.58
CA LEU A 84 -6.11 15.94 -2.24
C LEU A 84 -6.36 15.74 -0.74
N ALA A 85 -5.76 14.72 -0.13
CA ALA A 85 -5.85 14.49 1.32
C ALA A 85 -5.28 15.65 2.13
N VAL A 86 -4.14 16.23 1.73
CA VAL A 86 -3.56 17.40 2.39
C VAL A 86 -4.49 18.61 2.29
N GLN A 87 -5.12 18.81 1.12
CA GLN A 87 -6.10 19.89 0.93
C GLN A 87 -7.36 19.70 1.81
N ALA A 88 -7.92 18.48 1.86
CA ALA A 88 -9.03 18.14 2.74
C ALA A 88 -8.70 18.37 4.22
N ILE A 89 -7.53 17.92 4.68
CA ILE A 89 -7.06 18.17 6.05
C ILE A 89 -6.95 19.67 6.33
N SER A 90 -6.42 20.45 5.39
CA SER A 90 -6.29 21.90 5.53
C SER A 90 -7.67 22.58 5.63
N ARG A 91 -8.66 22.09 4.86
CA ARG A 91 -10.05 22.54 4.94
C ARG A 91 -10.65 22.24 6.30
N LEU A 92 -10.51 21.01 6.81
CA LEU A 92 -10.98 20.61 8.14
C LEU A 92 -10.36 21.46 9.26
N GLN A 93 -9.06 21.76 9.17
CA GLN A 93 -8.34 22.60 10.13
C GLN A 93 -8.81 24.06 10.15
N SER A 94 -9.42 24.53 9.05
CA SER A 94 -9.93 25.89 8.92
C SER A 94 -11.36 26.09 9.43
N LEU A 95 -12.04 25.01 9.82
CA LEU A 95 -13.42 25.08 10.31
C LEU A 95 -13.48 25.76 11.69
N PRO A 96 -14.55 26.52 11.97
CA PRO A 96 -14.82 26.98 13.33
C PRO A 96 -15.07 25.78 14.25
N GLY A 97 -14.50 25.83 15.46
CA GLY A 97 -14.71 24.77 16.45
C GLY A 97 -16.15 24.71 16.99
N ALA A 98 -16.44 23.63 17.71
CA ALA A 98 -17.70 23.38 18.43
C ALA A 98 -18.94 23.01 17.59
N ASP A 99 -18.82 22.79 16.28
CA ASP A 99 -19.89 22.23 15.44
C ASP A 99 -19.46 20.89 14.82
N ILE A 100 -19.94 19.79 15.40
CA ILE A 100 -19.69 18.43 14.89
C ILE A 100 -20.45 18.16 13.58
N GLY A 101 -21.59 18.81 13.35
CA GLY A 101 -22.37 18.65 12.12
C GLY A 101 -21.59 19.17 10.92
N VAL A 102 -21.11 20.41 11.01
CA VAL A 102 -20.27 21.03 9.97
C VAL A 102 -18.98 20.23 9.74
N LEU A 103 -18.37 19.69 10.81
CA LEU A 103 -17.20 18.83 10.68
C LEU A 103 -17.52 17.55 9.88
N CYS A 104 -18.59 16.84 10.24
CA CYS A 104 -19.01 15.63 9.55
C CYS A 104 -19.37 15.89 8.08
N ASP A 105 -20.13 16.95 7.81
CA ASP A 105 -20.52 17.32 6.45
C ASP A 105 -19.30 17.61 5.56
N THR A 106 -18.31 18.33 6.11
CA THR A 106 -17.04 18.62 5.42
C THR A 106 -16.26 17.34 5.11
N VAL A 107 -16.15 16.40 6.07
CA VAL A 107 -15.48 15.11 5.85
C VAL A 107 -16.18 14.30 4.76
N VAL A 108 -17.51 14.24 4.78
CA VAL A 108 -18.28 13.48 3.79
C VAL A 108 -18.07 14.06 2.40
N GLU A 109 -18.07 15.38 2.25
CA GLU A 109 -17.81 16.03 0.95
C GLU A 109 -16.40 15.75 0.43
N ASP A 110 -15.38 15.77 1.29
CA ASP A 110 -13.98 15.58 0.87
C ASP A 110 -13.62 14.12 0.52
N VAL A 111 -14.43 13.13 0.95
CA VAL A 111 -14.18 11.69 0.75
C VAL A 111 -14.99 11.09 -0.41
N GLN A 112 -16.09 11.72 -0.82
CA GLN A 112 -16.96 11.27 -1.92
C GLN A 112 -16.26 11.26 -3.28
#